data_AF-A0A840NP43-F1
#
_entry.id   AF-A0A840NP43-F1
#
_cell.length_a   1.000
_cell.length_b   1.000
_cell.length_c   1.000
_cell.angle_alpha   90.00
_cell.angle_beta   90.00
_cell.angle_gamma   90.00
#
_symmetry.space_group_name_H-M   'P 1'
#
loop_
_entity.id
_entity.type
_entity.pdbx_description
1 polymer ?
#
loop_
_entity_poly.entity_id
_entity_poly.type
_entity_poly.pdbx_seq_one_letter_code
_entity_poly.pdbx_strand_id
1 'polypeptide(L)' 'SLERWVQKATNHYQAVQETIKEAQCLYRQYNLYAAIQYLVIEDQTFPHLVSSLRVVLNALQKYFAQKQCNIISFKQHLEC' A
#
# COMPACT_ATOMS: atom_id res chain seq x y z
N SER A 1 10.87 18.34 -13.71
CA SER A 1 12.25 18.30 -13.20
C SER A 1 12.42 17.06 -12.34
N LEU A 2 13.66 16.63 -12.14
CA LEU A 2 14.02 15.54 -11.22
C LEU A 2 13.39 15.75 -9.82
N GLU A 3 13.42 16.98 -9.30
CA GLU A 3 12.82 17.35 -8.02
C GLU A 3 11.33 17.02 -7.92
N ARG A 4 10.54 17.37 -8.95
CA ARG A 4 9.10 17.04 -8.98
C ARG A 4 8.86 15.53 -8.98
N TRP A 5 9.72 14.78 -9.66
CA TRP A 5 9.62 13.32 -9.68
C TRP A 5 9.96 12.71 -8.32
N VAL A 6 11.05 13.17 -7.69
CA VAL A 6 11.45 12.74 -6.34
C VAL A 6 10.35 13.05 -5.33
N GLN A 7 9.80 14.27 -5.34
CA GLN A 7 8.71 14.64 -4.43
C GLN A 7 7.48 13.75 -4.62
N LYS A 8 7.12 13.44 -5.86
CA LYS A 8 6.00 12.53 -6.15
C LYS A 8 6.27 11.12 -5.62
N ALA A 9 7.48 10.60 -5.82
CA ALA A 9 7.88 9.29 -5.29
C ALA A 9 7.82 9.26 -3.76
N THR A 10 8.35 10.28 -3.09
CA THR A 10 8.29 10.43 -1.63
C THR A 10 6.85 10.44 -1.12
N ASN A 11 5.97 11.21 -1.75
CA ASN A 11 4.56 11.28 -1.35
C ASN A 11 3.85 9.92 -1.50
N HIS A 12 4.13 9.19 -2.58
CA HIS A 12 3.57 7.85 -2.78
C HIS A 12 4.10 6.86 -1.74
N TYR A 13 5.40 6.90 -1.46
CA TYR A 13 6.02 6.06 -0.44
C TYR A 13 5.42 6.31 0.95
N GLN A 14 5.31 7.58 1.38
CA GLN A 14 4.69 7.94 2.65
C GLN A 14 3.24 7.45 2.75
N ALA A 15 2.47 7.58 1.68
CA ALA A 15 1.08 7.13 1.69
C ALA A 15 0.95 5.60 1.76
N VAL A 16 1.85 4.85 1.13
CA VAL A 16 1.96 3.39 1.29
C VAL A 16 2.30 3.04 2.73
N GLN A 17 3.26 3.73 3.36
CA GLN A 17 3.61 3.51 4.76
C GLN A 17 2.44 3.75 5.72
N GLU A 18 1.69 4.84 5.53
CA GLU A 18 0.52 5.13 6.37
C GLU A 18 -0.58 4.09 6.17
N THR A 19 -0.82 3.64 4.93
CA THR A 19 -1.79 2.57 4.64
C THR A 19 -1.44 1.27 5.38
N ILE A 20 -0.16 0.90 5.42
CA ILE A 20 0.31 -0.29 6.13
C ILE A 20 0.10 -0.13 7.65
N LYS A 21 0.41 1.06 8.18
CA LYS A 21 0.24 1.38 9.60
C LYS A 21 -1.22 1.33 10.04
N GLU A 22 -2.13 1.90 9.25
CA GLU A 22 -3.57 1.83 9.50
C GLU A 22 -4.07 0.37 9.48
N ALA A 23 -3.64 -0.41 8.48
CA ALA A 23 -3.97 -1.83 8.39
C ALA A 23 -3.44 -2.62 9.59
N GLN A 24 -2.23 -2.33 10.06
CA GLN A 24 -1.64 -2.99 11.24
C GLN A 24 -2.43 -2.68 12.52
N CYS A 25 -2.94 -1.45 12.65
CA CYS A 25 -3.78 -1.05 13.78
C CYS A 25 -5.14 -1.77 13.78
N LEU A 26 -5.72 -1.96 12.60
CA LEU A 26 -7.00 -2.64 12.40
C LEU A 26 -6.89 -4.16 12.59
N TYR A 27 -5.82 -4.76 12.08
CA TYR A 27 -5.61 -6.20 12.02
C TYR A 27 -4.51 -6.66 12.99
N ARG A 28 -4.70 -6.38 14.28
CA ARG A 28 -3.69 -6.56 15.34
C ARG A 28 -3.17 -8.00 15.50
N GLN A 29 -3.96 -8.99 15.08
CA GLN A 29 -3.57 -10.40 15.14
C GLN A 29 -2.51 -10.79 14.09
N TYR A 30 -2.30 -9.94 13.08
CA TYR A 30 -1.29 -10.16 12.05
C TYR A 30 -0.06 -9.30 12.30
N ASN A 31 1.10 -9.79 11.85
CA ASN A 31 2.33 -9.01 11.83
C ASN A 31 2.65 -8.63 10.37
N LEU A 32 2.07 -7.51 9.93
CA LEU A 32 2.18 -7.05 8.55
C LEU A 32 3.62 -6.61 8.22
N TYR A 33 4.28 -5.94 9.17
CA TYR A 33 5.67 -5.52 8.99
C TYR A 33 6.63 -6.70 8.86
N ALA A 34 6.50 -7.74 9.70
CA ALA A 34 7.31 -8.94 9.57
C ALA A 34 7.04 -9.68 8.25
N ALA A 35 5.78 -9.70 7.79
CA ALA A 35 5.46 -10.32 6.51
C ALA A 35 6.13 -9.61 5.33
N ILE A 36 6.16 -8.28 5.31
CA ILE A 36 6.88 -7.52 4.28
C ILE A 36 8.39 -7.75 4.38
N GLN A 37 8.95 -7.58 5.59
CA GLN A 37 10.39 -7.71 5.81
C GLN A 37 10.90 -9.09 5.37
N TYR A 38 10.29 -10.14 5.90
CA TYR A 38 10.83 -11.48 5.70
C TYR A 38 10.42 -12.10 4.36
N LEU A 39 9.15 -11.98 3.95
CA LEU A 39 8.69 -12.65 2.74
C LEU A 39 9.01 -11.88 1.46
N VAL A 40 9.08 -10.54 1.52
CA VAL A 40 9.23 -9.71 0.30
C VAL A 40 10.64 -9.13 0.18
N ILE A 41 11.20 -8.59 1.27
CA ILE A 41 12.52 -7.95 1.23
C ILE A 41 13.64 -8.98 1.32
N GLU A 42 13.53 -9.92 2.25
CA GLU A 42 14.56 -10.95 2.50
C GLU A 42 14.34 -12.26 1.72
N ASP A 43 13.23 -12.38 0.98
CA ASP A 43 12.85 -13.56 0.18
C ASP A 43 12.88 -14.88 0.97
N GLN A 44 12.54 -14.82 2.27
CA GLN A 44 12.48 -15.98 3.15
C GLN A 44 11.10 -16.63 3.12
N THR A 45 11.05 -17.93 3.41
CA THR A 45 9.79 -18.68 3.44
C THR A 45 9.31 -18.88 4.88
N PHE A 46 8.31 -18.10 5.30
CA PHE A 46 7.59 -18.31 6.55
C PHE A 46 6.10 -18.55 6.30
N PRO A 47 5.64 -19.82 6.26
CA PRO A 47 4.25 -20.15 5.94
C PRO A 47 3.22 -19.44 6.84
N HIS A 48 3.55 -19.23 8.11
CA HIS A 48 2.67 -18.55 9.07
C HIS A 48 2.50 -17.05 8.80
N LEU A 49 3.40 -16.42 8.04
CA LEU A 49 3.31 -15.01 7.65
C LEU A 49 2.53 -14.79 6.36
N VAL A 50 2.17 -15.83 5.61
CA VAL A 50 1.45 -15.71 4.33
C VAL A 50 0.10 -15.02 4.51
N SER A 51 -0.63 -15.32 5.58
CA SER A 51 -1.90 -14.66 5.87
C SER A 51 -1.72 -13.18 6.18
N SER A 52 -0.68 -12.82 6.95
CA SER A 52 -0.30 -11.42 7.18
C SER A 52 0.04 -10.70 5.88
N LEU A 53 0.77 -11.36 4.98
CA LEU A 53 1.12 -10.80 3.66
C LEU A 53 -0.12 -10.52 2.82
N ARG A 54 -1.09 -11.46 2.79
CA ARG A 54 -2.36 -11.24 2.07
C ARG A 54 -3.12 -10.03 2.59
N VAL A 55 -3.15 -9.83 3.91
CA VAL A 55 -3.85 -8.69 4.53
C VAL A 55 -3.22 -7.37 4.08
N VAL A 56 -1.88 -7.24 4.12
CA VAL A 56 -1.23 -6.00 3.69
C VAL A 56 -1.40 -5.76 2.18
N LEU A 57 -1.30 -6.81 1.36
CA LEU A 57 -1.49 -6.68 -0.09
C LEU A 57 -2.93 -6.25 -0.43
N ASN A 58 -3.94 -6.76 0.27
CA ASN A 58 -5.33 -6.32 0.09
C ASN A 58 -5.53 -4.85 0.48
N ALA A 59 -4.91 -4.40 1.58
CA ALA A 59 -4.96 -3.00 1.99
C ALA A 59 -4.32 -2.08 0.95
N LEU A 60 -3.14 -2.46 0.43
CA LEU A 60 -2.44 -1.71 -0.62
C LEU A 60 -3.24 -1.71 -1.94
N GLN A 61 -3.78 -2.85 -2.34
CA GLN A 61 -4.63 -2.95 -3.53
C GLN A 61 -5.83 -1.99 -3.43
N LYS A 62 -6.51 -1.96 -2.28
CA LYS A 62 -7.63 -1.04 -2.05
C LYS A 62 -7.18 0.41 -2.14
N TYR A 63 -6.06 0.79 -1.53
CA TYR A 63 -5.49 2.13 -1.63
C TYR A 63 -5.23 2.53 -3.09
N PHE A 64 -4.58 1.67 -3.87
CA PHE A 64 -4.28 1.95 -5.27
C PHE A 64 -5.53 1.96 -6.15
N ALA A 65 -6.51 1.08 -5.91
CA ALA A 65 -7.77 1.04 -6.62
C ALA A 65 -8.63 2.30 -6.34
N GLN A 66 -8.66 2.77 -5.09
CA GLN A 66 -9.34 4.02 -4.73
C GLN A 66 -8.65 5.24 -5.37
N LYS A 67 -7.31 5.25 -5.45
CA LYS A 67 -6.58 6.28 -6.20
C LYS A 67 -6.88 6.24 -7.69
N GLN A 68 -7.08 5.07 -8.30
CA GLN A 68 -7.52 4.95 -9.69
C GLN A 68 -8.97 5.41 -9.89
N CYS A 69 -9.88 5.07 -8.99
CA CYS A 69 -11.27 5.52 -9.05
C CYS A 69 -11.37 7.05 -8.95
N ASN A 70 -10.53 7.70 -8.14
CA ASN A 70 -10.43 9.16 -8.10
C ASN A 70 -9.96 9.76 -9.44
N ILE A 71 -9.08 9.10 -10.20
CA ILE A 71 -8.67 9.59 -11.52
C ILE A 71 -9.80 9.46 -12.55
N ILE A 72 -10.63 8.42 -12.47
CA ILE A 72 -11.78 8.23 -13.36
C ILE A 72 -12.92 9.20 -12.99
N SER A 73 -13.20 9.39 -11.70
CA SER A 73 -14.25 10.31 -11.24
C SER A 73 -13.93 11.78 -11.52
N PHE A 74 -12.65 12.19 -11.47
CA PHE A 74 -12.26 13.56 -11.85
C PHE A 74 -12.33 13.81 -13.36
N LYS A 75 -12.24 12.76 -14.21
CA LYS A 75 -12.46 12.92 -15.65
C LYS A 75 -13.93 13.14 -16.01
N GLN A 76 -14.87 12.52 -15.29
CA GLN A 76 -16.30 12.73 -15.54
C GLN A 76 -16.82 14.10 -15.09
N HIS A 77 -16.12 14.82 -14.22
CA HIS A 77 -16.55 16.15 -13.75
C HIS A 77 -15.99 17.32 -14.58
N LEU A 78 -15.12 17.05 -15.57
CA LEU A 78 -14.57 18.05 -16.49
C LEU A 78 -15.12 17.95 -17.92
N GLU A 79 -16.07 17.04 -18.16
CA GLU A 79 -16.74 16.86 -19.45
C GLU A 79 -18.25 17.23 -19.43
N CYS A 80 -18.69 18.03 -18.46
CA CYS A 80 -20.00 18.69 -18.45
C CYS A 80 -19.86 20.21 -18.56
#